data_AF-A0AAU9T588-F1
#
_entry.id   AF-A0AAU9T588-F1
#
_cell.length_a   1.000
_cell.length_b   1.000
_cell.length_c   1.000
_cell.angle_alpha   90.00
_cell.angle_beta   90.00
_cell.angle_gamma   90.00
#
_symmetry.space_group_name_H-M   'P 1'
#
loop_
_entity.id
_entity.type
_entity.pdbx_description
1 polymer ?
#
loop_
_entity_poly.entity_id
_entity_poly.type
_entity_poly.pdbx_seq_one_letter_code
_entity_poly.pdbx_strand_id
1 'polypeptide(L)'
;MDQQASAAAPASYVEWELCNDDGFVYKRMKCGGEETTAGEASNSAVPEVNPAEEERNRRKRKRKILEKLKRKYQREIDHWEILSNNLCALQEKSNQFQSSLPESSSSIETREQIEKDAFSLPSFIDELLSTEEAREGIIQNVSSVCEIAEEACRKEEEEEKEMFFNLPVWGSPKDLMASLCDGDEI
;
A
#
# COMPACT_ATOMS: atom_id res chain seq x y z
N MET A 1 3.67 -35.49 -63.07
CA MET A 1 3.75 -34.07 -63.48
C MET A 1 2.31 -33.72 -63.82
N ASP A 2 1.56 -32.93 -63.06
CA ASP A 2 1.87 -31.62 -62.49
C ASP A 2 1.05 -31.37 -61.20
N GLN A 3 1.74 -31.02 -60.11
CA GLN A 3 1.86 -29.68 -59.51
C GLN A 3 0.66 -29.24 -58.67
N GLN A 4 0.85 -29.42 -57.37
CA GLN A 4 0.06 -28.92 -56.28
C GLN A 4 0.45 -27.47 -56.00
N ALA A 5 -0.47 -26.53 -56.26
CA ALA A 5 -0.30 -25.13 -55.89
C ALA A 5 -0.74 -24.93 -54.44
N SER A 6 0.24 -24.90 -53.52
CA SER A 6 0.06 -24.46 -52.14
C SER A 6 0.04 -22.93 -52.10
N ALA A 7 -1.16 -22.34 -51.99
CA ALA A 7 -1.32 -20.90 -51.78
C ALA A 7 -0.94 -20.53 -50.34
N ALA A 8 0.23 -19.90 -50.17
CA ALA A 8 0.64 -19.29 -48.91
C ALA A 8 -0.09 -17.95 -48.72
N ALA A 9 -0.72 -17.76 -47.56
CA ALA A 9 -1.33 -16.49 -47.16
C ALA A 9 -0.25 -15.39 -47.04
N PRO A 10 -0.52 -14.13 -47.44
CA PRO A 10 0.43 -13.05 -47.21
C PRO A 10 0.51 -12.74 -45.71
N ALA A 11 1.68 -12.97 -45.13
CA ALA A 11 1.98 -12.51 -43.79
C ALA A 11 2.00 -10.97 -43.79
N SER A 12 0.98 -10.35 -43.21
CA SER A 12 0.97 -8.90 -42.97
C SER A 12 2.14 -8.57 -42.05
N TYR A 13 3.15 -7.88 -42.55
CA TYR A 13 4.26 -7.40 -41.74
C TYR A 13 3.74 -6.32 -40.81
N VAL A 14 3.57 -6.66 -39.55
CA VAL A 14 3.21 -5.72 -38.50
C VAL A 14 4.40 -4.80 -38.28
N GLU A 15 4.33 -3.58 -38.80
CA GLU A 15 5.32 -2.55 -38.54
C GLU A 15 5.17 -2.09 -37.08
N TRP A 16 6.28 -2.06 -36.34
CA TRP A 16 6.29 -1.66 -34.94
C TRP A 16 7.12 -0.39 -34.78
N GLU A 17 6.60 0.59 -34.05
CA GLU A 17 7.31 1.81 -33.72
C GLU A 17 7.79 1.79 -32.26
N LEU A 18 8.95 2.38 -32.02
CA LEU A 18 9.54 2.51 -30.70
C LEU A 18 9.19 3.88 -30.14
N CYS A 19 8.36 3.91 -29.09
CA CYS A 19 7.94 5.12 -28.41
C CYS A 19 8.75 5.31 -27.12
N ASN A 20 9.14 6.54 -26.83
CA ASN A 20 9.78 6.90 -25.57
C ASN A 20 8.88 7.89 -24.81
N ASP A 21 8.28 7.41 -23.72
CA ASP A 21 7.44 8.22 -22.83
C ASP A 21 8.17 8.40 -21.50
N ASP A 22 8.66 9.62 -21.25
CA ASP A 22 9.31 10.02 -19.99
C ASP A 22 10.47 9.09 -19.54
N GLY A 23 11.24 8.55 -20.51
CA GLY A 23 12.37 7.65 -20.24
C GLY A 23 12.01 6.16 -20.26
N PHE A 24 10.73 5.84 -20.44
CA PHE A 24 10.27 4.48 -20.69
C PHE A 24 10.13 4.25 -22.19
N VAL A 25 10.95 3.32 -22.71
CA VAL A 25 10.94 2.94 -24.11
C VAL A 25 10.08 1.69 -24.28
N TYR A 26 9.02 1.78 -25.08
CA TYR A 26 8.15 0.63 -25.38
C TYR A 26 7.85 0.55 -26.87
N LYS A 27 7.49 -0.67 -27.29
CA LYS A 27 7.19 -1.01 -28.69
C LYS A 27 5.68 -0.98 -28.85
N ARG A 28 5.13 -0.12 -29.71
CA ARG A 28 3.70 -0.15 -30.06
C ARG A 28 3.50 -0.51 -31.53
N MET A 29 2.39 -1.16 -31.80
CA MET A 29 2.04 -1.59 -33.15
C MET A 29 1.68 -0.35 -33.96
N LYS A 30 2.40 -0.10 -35.04
CA LYS A 30 2.06 0.97 -35.97
C LYS A 30 0.80 0.50 -36.70
N CYS A 31 -0.35 1.11 -36.44
CA CYS A 31 -1.55 0.84 -37.23
C CYS A 31 -1.31 1.36 -38.64
N GLY A 32 -0.73 0.52 -39.49
CA GLY A 32 -0.64 0.74 -40.93
C GLY A 32 -2.06 0.71 -41.51
N GLY A 33 -2.61 1.88 -41.80
CA GLY A 33 -3.66 1.99 -42.80
C GLY A 33 -3.05 1.71 -44.17
N GLU A 34 -2.94 0.43 -44.53
CA GLU A 34 -2.73 0.02 -45.91
C GLU A 34 -4.08 0.09 -46.63
N GLU A 35 -4.34 1.18 -47.36
CA GLU A 35 -5.18 1.10 -48.54
C GLU A 35 -4.43 1.68 -49.73
N THR A 36 -4.08 0.76 -50.62
CA THR A 36 -3.78 1.03 -52.01
C THR A 36 -5.06 1.53 -52.70
N THR A 37 -4.86 2.50 -53.60
CA THR A 37 -5.80 2.99 -54.64
C THR A 37 -6.91 3.98 -54.24
N ALA A 38 -6.65 5.25 -54.61
CA ALA A 38 -7.56 6.30 -55.07
C ALA A 38 -9.07 6.16 -54.78
N GLY A 39 -9.59 7.07 -53.95
CA GLY A 39 -11.01 7.41 -53.90
C GLY A 39 -11.34 8.26 -52.67
N GLU A 40 -11.79 9.48 -52.89
CA GLU A 40 -12.15 10.48 -51.89
C GLU A 40 -13.04 9.94 -50.75
N ALA A 41 -12.55 9.94 -49.51
CA ALA A 41 -13.41 9.97 -48.32
C ALA A 41 -12.66 10.45 -47.08
N SER A 42 -12.91 11.71 -46.73
CA SER A 42 -12.88 12.28 -45.38
C SER A 42 -11.66 11.94 -44.51
N ASN A 43 -10.65 12.79 -44.62
CA ASN A 43 -9.66 12.98 -43.55
C ASN A 43 -10.41 13.23 -42.23
N SER A 44 -10.43 12.25 -41.32
CA SER A 44 -10.63 12.54 -39.90
C SER A 44 -9.37 13.25 -39.44
N ALA A 45 -9.32 14.56 -39.68
CA ALA A 45 -8.27 15.46 -39.22
C ALA A 45 -8.23 15.38 -37.69
N VAL A 46 -7.38 14.51 -37.15
CA VAL A 46 -6.81 14.71 -35.83
C VAL A 46 -6.23 16.12 -35.87
N PRO A 47 -6.69 17.06 -35.02
CA PRO A 47 -6.10 18.38 -35.00
C PRO A 47 -4.61 18.16 -34.76
N GLU A 48 -3.77 18.69 -35.65
CA GLU A 48 -2.33 18.73 -35.49
C GLU A 48 -2.05 19.68 -34.30
N VAL A 49 -2.29 19.16 -33.09
CA VAL A 49 -2.06 19.88 -31.85
C VAL A 49 -0.56 20.05 -31.77
N ASN A 50 -0.13 21.32 -31.79
CA ASN A 50 1.27 21.65 -31.70
C ASN A 50 1.87 20.92 -30.47
N PRO A 51 2.93 20.12 -30.64
CA PRO A 51 3.51 19.31 -29.56
C PRO A 51 3.91 20.16 -28.35
N ALA A 52 4.22 21.45 -28.55
CA ALA A 52 4.50 22.39 -27.47
C ALA A 52 3.26 22.74 -26.62
N GLU A 53 2.06 22.78 -27.22
CA GLU A 53 0.80 23.05 -26.52
C GLU A 53 0.32 21.84 -25.74
N GLU A 54 0.49 20.64 -26.29
CA GLU A 54 0.23 19.38 -25.59
C GLU A 54 1.13 19.23 -24.36
N GLU A 55 2.44 19.45 -24.52
CA GLU A 55 3.40 19.42 -23.42
C GLU A 55 3.07 20.46 -22.33
N ARG A 56 2.64 21.67 -22.73
CA ARG A 56 2.17 22.69 -21.78
C ARG A 56 0.93 22.22 -21.02
N ASN A 57 -0.03 21.58 -21.70
CA ASN A 57 -1.22 21.04 -21.05
C ASN A 57 -0.90 19.86 -20.12
N ARG A 58 0.05 18.99 -20.51
CA ARG A 58 0.57 17.92 -19.64
C ARG A 58 1.18 18.47 -18.36
N ARG A 59 2.05 19.49 -18.47
CA ARG A 59 2.63 20.18 -17.30
C ARG A 59 1.58 20.79 -16.38
N LYS A 60 0.53 21.41 -16.96
CA LYS A 60 -0.59 21.94 -16.16
C LYS A 60 -1.34 20.83 -15.41
N ARG A 61 -1.60 19.69 -16.04
CA ARG A 61 -2.25 18.53 -15.39
C ARG A 61 -1.39 18.01 -14.24
N LYS A 62 -0.09 17.81 -14.47
CA LYS A 62 0.87 17.39 -13.44
C LYS A 62 0.89 18.36 -12.25
N ARG A 63 1.00 19.67 -12.53
CA ARG A 63 0.99 20.70 -11.47
C ARG A 63 -0.28 20.64 -10.62
N LYS A 64 -1.46 20.53 -11.25
CA LYS A 64 -2.74 20.41 -10.54
C LYS A 64 -2.80 19.18 -9.63
N ILE A 65 -2.30 18.04 -10.09
CA ILE A 65 -2.26 16.80 -9.29
C ILE A 65 -1.33 16.98 -8.09
N LEU A 66 -0.11 17.50 -8.32
CA LEU A 66 0.86 17.75 -7.26
C LEU A 66 0.34 18.77 -6.23
N GLU A 67 -0.34 19.82 -6.66
CA GLU A 67 -0.97 20.79 -5.75
C GLU A 67 -2.10 20.18 -4.92
N LYS A 68 -2.90 19.28 -5.50
CA LYS A 68 -3.91 18.52 -4.73
C LYS A 68 -3.24 17.61 -3.70
N LEU A 69 -2.19 16.91 -4.09
CA LEU A 69 -1.46 16.00 -3.23
C LEU A 69 -0.79 16.75 -2.08
N LYS A 70 -0.12 17.88 -2.38
CA LYS A 70 0.45 18.79 -1.37
C LYS A 70 -0.63 19.24 -0.36
N ARG A 71 -1.80 19.68 -0.84
CA ARG A 71 -2.90 20.07 0.06
C ARG A 71 -3.46 18.93 0.89
N LYS A 72 -3.46 17.70 0.36
CA LYS A 72 -3.88 16.51 1.12
C LYS A 72 -2.91 16.24 2.27
N TYR A 73 -1.61 16.13 1.97
CA TYR A 73 -0.60 15.87 2.99
C TYR A 73 -0.45 17.02 3.98
N GLN A 74 -0.61 18.28 3.55
CA GLN A 74 -0.59 19.39 4.49
C GLN A 74 -1.71 19.26 5.53
N ARG A 75 -2.95 19.01 5.10
CA ARG A 75 -4.07 18.81 6.04
C ARG A 75 -3.85 17.62 6.97
N GLU A 76 -3.24 16.56 6.47
CA GLU A 76 -2.88 15.38 7.26
C GLU A 76 -1.87 15.78 8.35
N ILE A 77 -0.78 16.46 7.98
CA ILE A 77 0.24 16.96 8.91
C ILE A 77 -0.39 17.88 9.95
N ASP A 78 -1.22 18.84 9.54
CA ASP A 78 -1.89 19.77 10.46
C ASP A 78 -2.78 18.98 11.45
N HIS A 79 -3.43 17.91 11.00
CA HIS A 79 -4.24 17.04 11.86
C HIS A 79 -3.38 16.27 12.88
N TRP A 80 -2.27 15.68 12.42
CA TRP A 80 -1.31 14.99 13.30
C TRP A 80 -0.71 15.93 14.34
N GLU A 81 -0.42 17.18 13.97
CA GLU A 81 0.09 18.20 14.89
C GLU A 81 -0.94 18.55 15.97
N ILE A 82 -2.21 18.71 15.60
CA ILE A 82 -3.31 18.95 16.57
C ILE A 82 -3.43 17.77 17.54
N LEU A 83 -3.43 16.53 17.03
CA LEU A 83 -3.54 15.33 17.87
C LEU A 83 -2.34 15.20 18.81
N SER A 84 -1.12 15.41 18.30
CA SER A 84 0.10 15.38 19.10
C SER A 84 0.05 16.42 20.22
N ASN A 85 -0.34 17.66 19.91
CA ASN A 85 -0.44 18.73 20.89
C ASN A 85 -1.50 18.43 21.97
N ASN A 86 -2.63 17.83 21.59
CA ASN A 86 -3.66 17.42 22.54
C ASN A 86 -3.16 16.32 23.48
N LEU A 87 -2.49 15.29 22.92
CA LEU A 87 -1.88 14.23 23.72
C LEU A 87 -0.82 14.77 24.69
N CYS A 88 0.06 15.66 24.22
CA CYS A 88 1.03 16.34 25.09
C CYS A 88 0.33 17.14 26.20
N ALA A 89 -0.73 17.90 25.87
CA ALA A 89 -1.47 18.68 26.87
C ALA A 89 -2.20 17.79 27.89
N LEU A 90 -2.71 16.62 27.49
CA LEU A 90 -3.29 15.64 28.41
C LEU A 90 -2.22 15.03 29.32
N GLN A 91 -1.05 14.72 28.76
CA GLN A 91 0.08 14.20 29.52
C GLN A 91 0.58 15.23 30.54
N GLU A 92 0.73 16.51 30.16
CA GLU A 92 1.11 17.59 31.06
C GLU A 92 0.11 17.76 32.21
N LYS A 93 -1.19 17.70 31.91
CA LYS A 93 -2.25 17.73 32.94
C LYS A 93 -2.11 16.55 33.90
N SER A 94 -1.93 15.34 33.39
CA SER A 94 -1.69 14.14 34.21
C SER A 94 -0.46 14.28 35.12
N ASN A 95 0.65 14.80 34.58
CA ASN A 95 1.88 15.04 35.34
C ASN A 95 1.71 16.14 36.39
N GLN A 96 0.89 17.15 36.12
CA GLN A 96 0.57 18.21 37.08
C GLN A 96 -0.25 17.66 38.26
N PHE A 97 -1.21 16.76 38.00
CA PHE A 97 -1.93 16.07 39.07
C PHE A 97 -0.98 15.23 39.94
N GLN A 98 -0.01 14.53 39.34
CA GLN A 98 0.98 13.75 40.09
C GLN A 98 1.97 14.61 40.90
N SER A 99 2.36 15.78 40.39
CA SER A 99 3.32 16.68 41.06
C SER A 99 2.69 17.65 42.07
N SER A 100 1.36 17.82 42.05
CA SER A 100 0.62 18.62 43.03
C SER A 100 0.32 17.89 44.36
N LEU A 101 0.72 16.62 44.50
CA LEU A 101 0.76 15.94 45.80
C LEU A 101 1.92 16.55 46.61
N PRO A 102 1.67 17.28 47.71
CA PRO A 102 2.71 18.07 48.35
C PRO A 102 3.76 17.18 49.02
N GLU A 103 4.99 17.24 48.53
CA GLU A 103 6.19 16.96 49.32
C GLU A 103 6.32 18.06 50.40
N SER A 104 5.60 17.90 51.51
CA SER A 104 6.01 18.50 52.78
C SER A 104 7.00 17.55 53.44
N SER A 105 8.24 18.01 53.47
CA SER A 105 9.37 17.44 54.19
C SER A 105 9.11 17.25 55.69
N SER A 106 9.96 16.43 56.30
CA SER A 106 10.20 16.25 57.74
C SER A 106 9.47 15.09 58.44
N SER A 107 10.33 14.25 59.00
CA SER A 107 10.11 13.27 60.05
C SER A 107 8.97 13.60 61.02
N ILE A 108 8.11 12.60 61.24
CA ILE A 108 7.39 12.34 62.50
C ILE A 108 6.32 13.40 62.83
N GLU A 109 5.16 13.36 62.16
CA GLU A 109 3.89 13.80 62.80
C GLU A 109 2.60 13.34 62.10
N THR A 110 2.65 12.79 60.88
CA THR A 110 1.43 12.44 60.09
C THR A 110 0.80 11.07 60.37
N ARG A 111 1.01 10.48 61.55
CA ARG A 111 0.30 9.23 61.93
C ARG A 111 -1.20 9.45 62.17
N GLU A 112 -1.67 10.69 62.30
CA GLU A 112 -3.07 11.00 62.61
C GLU A 112 -3.94 11.38 61.41
N GLN A 113 -3.41 11.47 60.18
CA GLN A 113 -4.20 11.82 58.98
C GLN A 113 -4.48 10.66 58.02
N ILE A 114 -3.90 9.48 58.26
CA ILE A 114 -4.08 8.29 57.41
C ILE A 114 -5.51 7.72 57.50
N GLU A 115 -6.30 8.09 58.51
CA GLU A 115 -7.68 7.59 58.65
C GLU A 115 -8.68 8.22 57.67
N LYS A 116 -8.36 9.31 56.96
CA LYS A 116 -9.32 9.98 56.06
C LYS A 116 -9.11 9.72 54.56
N ASP A 117 -7.90 9.40 54.11
CA ASP A 117 -7.61 9.15 52.68
C ASP A 117 -7.58 7.67 52.27
N ALA A 118 -7.73 6.74 53.24
CA ALA A 118 -7.86 5.32 52.96
C ALA A 118 -9.13 4.94 52.15
N PHE A 119 -10.07 5.88 51.98
CA PHE A 119 -11.31 5.67 51.24
C PHE A 119 -11.19 5.91 49.73
N SER A 120 -10.11 6.52 49.23
CA SER A 120 -9.94 6.83 47.78
C SER A 120 -8.90 5.97 47.06
N LEU A 121 -7.97 5.30 47.78
CA LEU A 121 -7.03 4.35 47.17
C LEU A 121 -7.72 3.16 46.46
N PRO A 122 -8.78 2.55 47.01
CA PRO A 122 -9.46 1.44 46.34
C PRO A 122 -10.04 1.86 44.99
N SER A 123 -10.68 3.04 44.94
CA SER A 123 -11.28 3.59 43.71
C SER A 123 -10.25 3.89 42.62
N PHE A 124 -9.06 4.37 42.98
CA PHE A 124 -8.00 4.65 42.01
C PHE A 124 -7.39 3.36 41.44
N ILE A 125 -7.21 2.34 42.28
CA ILE A 125 -6.71 1.03 41.84
C ILE A 125 -7.74 0.35 40.94
N ASP A 126 -9.03 0.45 41.27
CA ASP A 126 -10.12 -0.08 40.45
C ASP A 126 -10.22 0.64 39.09
N GLU A 127 -10.01 1.97 39.07
CA GLU A 127 -9.94 2.73 37.82
C GLU A 127 -8.73 2.30 36.97
N LEU A 128 -7.56 2.12 37.59
CA LEU A 128 -6.34 1.68 36.88
C LEU A 128 -6.54 0.27 36.29
N LEU A 129 -7.10 -0.66 37.07
CA LEU A 129 -7.46 -2.01 36.63
C LEU A 129 -8.46 -1.97 35.47
N SER A 130 -9.49 -1.13 35.57
CA SER A 130 -10.48 -0.97 34.50
C SER A 130 -9.86 -0.44 33.21
N THR A 131 -8.90 0.50 33.31
CA THR A 131 -8.19 1.00 32.13
C THR A 131 -7.26 -0.04 31.50
N GLU A 132 -6.66 -0.92 32.30
CA GLU A 132 -5.77 -1.96 31.81
C GLU A 132 -6.54 -3.14 31.19
N GLU A 133 -7.68 -3.53 31.77
CA GLU A 133 -8.60 -4.51 31.19
C GLU A 133 -9.14 -4.02 29.83
N ALA A 134 -9.46 -2.73 29.71
CA ALA A 134 -9.85 -2.14 28.44
C ALA A 134 -8.72 -2.17 27.39
N ARG A 135 -7.46 -2.01 27.81
CA ARG A 135 -6.29 -2.10 26.92
C ARG A 135 -6.01 -3.53 26.49
N GLU A 136 -6.19 -4.50 27.36
CA GLU A 136 -6.10 -5.92 27.02
C GLU A 136 -7.07 -6.28 25.88
N GLY A 137 -8.30 -5.80 25.94
CA GLY A 137 -9.28 -5.99 24.87
C GLY A 137 -8.85 -5.37 23.52
N ILE A 138 -8.19 -4.21 23.55
CA ILE A 138 -7.64 -3.58 22.34
C ILE A 138 -6.49 -4.42 21.78
N ILE A 139 -5.57 -4.88 22.64
CA ILE A 139 -4.44 -5.72 22.24
C ILE A 139 -4.95 -7.02 21.61
N GLN A 140 -5.92 -7.68 22.25
CA GLN A 140 -6.49 -8.93 21.75
C GLN A 140 -7.20 -8.73 20.39
N ASN A 141 -7.92 -7.62 20.23
CA ASN A 141 -8.55 -7.29 18.95
C ASN A 141 -7.51 -7.03 17.84
N VAL A 142 -6.47 -6.25 18.12
CA VAL A 142 -5.39 -6.00 17.16
C VAL A 142 -4.66 -7.29 16.81
N SER A 143 -4.39 -8.17 17.79
CA SER A 143 -3.79 -9.48 17.56
C SER A 143 -4.65 -10.35 16.63
N SER A 144 -5.97 -10.39 16.86
CA SER A 144 -6.90 -11.13 16.00
C SER A 144 -6.91 -10.61 14.56
N VAL A 145 -6.89 -9.28 14.37
CA VAL A 145 -6.81 -8.68 13.03
C VAL A 145 -5.49 -9.03 12.35
N CYS A 146 -4.37 -9.04 13.09
CA CYS A 146 -3.07 -9.47 12.57
C CYS A 146 -3.09 -10.95 12.15
N GLU A 147 -3.65 -11.85 12.97
CA GLU A 147 -3.77 -13.27 12.63
C GLU A 147 -4.58 -13.48 11.35
N ILE A 148 -5.72 -12.79 11.21
CA ILE A 148 -6.55 -12.84 10.00
C ILE A 148 -5.78 -12.32 8.77
N ALA A 149 -5.04 -11.22 8.93
CA ALA A 149 -4.24 -10.66 7.85
C ALA A 149 -3.11 -11.61 7.43
N GLU A 150 -2.43 -12.25 8.39
CA GLU A 150 -1.40 -13.25 8.12
C GLU A 150 -1.96 -14.49 7.42
N GLU A 151 -3.15 -14.96 7.82
CA GLU A 151 -3.82 -16.09 7.16
C GLU A 151 -4.22 -15.74 5.72
N ALA A 152 -4.76 -14.55 5.49
CA ALA A 152 -5.11 -14.07 4.16
C ALA A 152 -3.88 -13.96 3.25
N CYS A 153 -2.79 -13.36 3.73
CA CYS A 153 -1.54 -13.25 2.99
C CYS A 153 -0.94 -14.63 2.67
N ARG A 154 -0.93 -15.54 3.65
CA ARG A 154 -0.42 -16.91 3.46
C ARG A 154 -1.21 -17.66 2.38
N LYS A 155 -2.53 -17.52 2.39
CA LYS A 155 -3.41 -18.14 1.40
C LYS A 155 -3.15 -17.59 0.00
N GLU A 156 -3.04 -16.26 -0.16
CA GLU A 156 -2.72 -15.64 -1.44
C GLU A 156 -1.34 -16.09 -1.96
N GLU A 157 -0.34 -16.16 -1.09
CA GLU A 157 1.00 -16.66 -1.45
C GLU A 157 0.96 -18.14 -1.88
N GLU A 158 0.18 -18.98 -1.20
CA GLU A 158 0.00 -20.39 -1.58
C GLU A 158 -0.72 -20.54 -2.93
N GLU A 159 -1.77 -19.74 -3.19
CA GLU A 159 -2.48 -19.72 -4.47
C GLU A 159 -1.56 -19.26 -5.62
N GLU A 160 -0.74 -18.23 -5.39
CA GLU A 160 0.24 -17.77 -6.38
C GLU A 160 1.30 -18.84 -6.65
N LYS A 161 1.84 -19.47 -5.59
CA LYS A 161 2.77 -20.61 -5.71
C LYS A 161 2.14 -21.74 -6.51
N GLU A 162 0.89 -22.12 -6.23
CA GLU A 162 0.20 -23.17 -6.98
C GLU A 162 0.08 -22.82 -8.48
N MET A 163 -0.15 -21.56 -8.84
CA MET A 163 -0.16 -21.15 -10.25
C MET A 163 1.20 -21.39 -10.93
N PHE A 164 2.32 -21.14 -10.24
CA PHE A 164 3.65 -21.40 -10.77
C PHE A 164 4.00 -22.88 -10.79
N PHE A 165 3.55 -23.65 -9.79
CA PHE A 165 3.81 -25.09 -9.71
C PHE A 165 2.88 -25.92 -10.60
N ASN A 166 1.70 -25.44 -11.00
CA ASN A 166 0.79 -26.21 -11.87
C ASN A 166 0.91 -25.82 -13.36
N LEU A 167 2.10 -25.42 -13.80
CA LEU A 167 2.35 -25.17 -15.22
C LEU A 167 2.44 -26.51 -15.99
N PRO A 168 1.69 -26.69 -17.09
CA PRO A 168 1.63 -27.96 -17.83
C PRO A 168 2.98 -28.40 -18.43
N VAL A 169 3.94 -27.48 -18.52
CA VAL A 169 5.31 -27.75 -18.97
C VAL A 169 6.18 -28.43 -17.90
N TRP A 170 5.83 -28.35 -16.61
CA TRP A 170 6.69 -28.80 -15.50
C TRP A 170 6.26 -30.14 -14.87
N GLY A 171 5.21 -30.79 -15.38
CA GLY A 171 4.69 -32.03 -14.76
C GLY A 171 4.18 -31.77 -13.34
N SER A 172 4.48 -32.65 -12.37
CA SER A 172 4.35 -32.36 -10.92
C SER A 172 5.69 -31.80 -10.42
N PRO A 173 5.84 -30.50 -10.18
CA PRO A 173 7.14 -29.95 -9.77
C PRO A 173 7.58 -30.45 -8.39
N LYS A 174 6.65 -30.94 -7.57
CA LYS A 174 6.96 -31.58 -6.29
C LYS A 174 7.79 -32.85 -6.50
N ASP A 175 7.49 -33.61 -7.56
CA ASP A 175 8.24 -34.83 -7.90
C ASP A 175 9.61 -34.48 -8.49
N LEU A 176 9.68 -33.39 -9.26
CA LEU A 176 10.96 -32.86 -9.79
C LEU A 176 11.87 -32.39 -8.64
N MET A 177 11.33 -31.62 -7.70
CA MET A 177 12.08 -31.14 -6.53
C MET A 177 12.51 -32.30 -5.63
N ALA A 178 11.66 -33.31 -5.42
CA ALA A 178 12.04 -34.53 -4.70
C ALA A 178 13.19 -35.26 -5.41
N SER A 179 13.12 -35.45 -6.74
CA SER A 179 14.19 -36.08 -7.52
C SER A 179 15.51 -35.31 -7.51
N LEU A 180 15.50 -33.99 -7.32
CA LEU A 180 16.71 -33.18 -7.22
C LEU A 180 17.30 -33.16 -5.80
N CYS A 181 16.46 -33.28 -4.78
CA CYS A 181 16.89 -33.35 -3.38
C CYS A 181 17.40 -34.75 -2.97
N ASP A 182 16.96 -35.81 -3.65
CA ASP A 182 17.44 -37.19 -3.43
C ASP A 182 18.80 -37.48 -4.11
N GLY A 183 19.49 -36.46 -4.63
CA GLY A 183 20.72 -36.57 -5.40
C GLY A 183 22.04 -36.53 -4.62
N ASP A 184 22.01 -36.38 -3.28
CA ASP A 184 23.21 -36.29 -2.43
C ASP A 184 23.47 -37.60 -1.65
N GLU A 185 23.52 -38.75 -2.33
CA GLU A 185 24.27 -39.92 -1.87
C GLU A 185 24.94 -40.59 -3.08
N ILE A 186 26.19 -40.19 -3.38
CA ILE A 186 27.36 -40.99 -3.83
C ILE A 186 28.57 -40.05 -4.01
#